data_AF-A0A2Z6RCM7-F1
#
_entry.id   AF-A0A2Z6RCM7-F1
#
_cell.length_a   1.000
_cell.length_b   1.000
_cell.length_c   1.000
_cell.angle_alpha   90.00
_cell.angle_beta   90.00
_cell.angle_gamma   90.00
#
_symmetry.space_group_name_H-M   'P 1'
#
loop_
_entity.id
_entity.type
_entity.pdbx_description
1 polymer ?
#
loop_
_entity_poly.entity_id
_entity_poly.type
_entity_poly.pdbx_seq_one_letter_code
_entity_poly.pdbx_strand_id
1 'polypeptide(L)'
;MLKIFTFILSPEFSPLLFIIFVLCGFYWNPVRFLFTIIGVAFALRSRLQHIKPRKKERKFSFPEEFSRRTKICLEKWGNIILDKNEAKGEDETLYGDPILIIEYNVAGLTARNITPAMVAQVIRNMTRYTQKPFPNVSHAPPSDLVFAFSKMEVLEDAVENLYNNYHNTVINQNHPVIRRIFVLEFLHRNGSFEAFERKHVFN
;
A
#
# COMPACT_ATOMS: atom_id res chain seq x y z
N MET A 1 23.15 -32.15 32.09
CA MET A 1 22.55 -32.16 30.74
C MET A 1 22.17 -30.77 30.20
N LEU A 2 22.24 -29.68 30.98
CA LEU A 2 21.83 -28.34 30.51
C LEU A 2 22.92 -27.58 29.70
N LYS A 3 24.18 -28.04 29.72
CA LYS A 3 25.31 -27.36 29.05
C LYS A 3 25.50 -27.72 27.56
N ILE A 4 24.85 -28.78 27.07
CA ILE A 4 25.00 -29.22 25.66
C ILE A 4 24.06 -28.42 24.73
N PHE A 5 22.92 -27.95 25.23
CA PHE A 5 21.94 -27.22 24.42
C PHE A 5 22.38 -25.79 24.06
N THR A 6 23.18 -25.13 24.89
CA THR A 6 23.71 -23.79 24.60
C THR A 6 24.79 -23.79 23.52
N PHE A 7 25.40 -24.95 23.22
CA PHE A 7 26.47 -25.03 22.22
C PHE A 7 25.94 -25.10 20.78
N ILE A 8 24.73 -25.63 20.58
CA ILE A 8 24.12 -25.86 19.24
C ILE A 8 23.53 -24.57 18.64
N LEU A 9 23.38 -23.51 19.43
CA LEU A 9 22.80 -22.22 19.02
C LEU A 9 23.84 -21.13 18.69
N SER A 10 25.14 -21.47 18.70
CA SER A 10 26.21 -20.55 18.28
C SER A 10 26.16 -20.30 16.76
N PRO A 11 26.31 -19.04 16.30
CA PRO A 11 26.31 -18.70 14.88
C PRO A 11 27.51 -19.25 14.08
N GLU A 12 28.46 -19.91 14.74
CA GLU A 12 29.65 -20.52 14.10
C GLU A 12 29.44 -22.00 13.71
N PHE A 13 28.28 -22.59 13.98
CA PHE A 13 28.02 -23.99 13.65
C PHE A 13 27.76 -24.19 12.14
N SER A 14 28.73 -24.81 11.47
CA SER A 14 28.61 -25.25 10.08
C SER A 14 27.42 -26.22 9.91
N PRO A 15 26.54 -26.00 8.92
CA PRO A 15 25.35 -26.85 8.70
C PRO A 15 25.69 -28.34 8.49
N LEU A 16 26.93 -28.67 8.08
CA LEU A 16 27.41 -30.04 7.93
C LEU A 16 27.54 -30.80 9.26
N LEU A 17 27.97 -30.13 10.33
CA LEU A 17 28.11 -30.75 11.66
C LEU A 17 26.74 -31.10 12.28
N PHE A 18 25.72 -30.31 11.97
CA PHE A 18 24.35 -30.56 12.43
C PHE A 18 23.75 -31.80 11.75
N ILE A 19 24.00 -31.97 10.45
CA ILE A 19 23.54 -33.14 9.68
C ILE A 19 24.18 -34.42 10.23
N ILE A 20 25.47 -34.40 10.57
CA ILE A 20 26.17 -35.57 11.17
C ILE A 20 25.56 -35.94 12.53
N PHE A 21 25.23 -34.94 13.37
CA PHE A 21 24.62 -35.18 14.68
C PHE A 21 23.20 -35.79 14.57
N VAL A 22 22.43 -35.34 13.58
CA VAL A 22 21.09 -35.85 13.26
C VAL A 22 21.16 -37.28 12.72
N LEU A 23 22.16 -37.61 11.89
CA LEU A 23 22.39 -38.96 11.37
C LEU A 23 22.88 -39.93 12.46
N CYS A 24 23.73 -39.49 13.40
CA CYS A 24 24.18 -40.34 14.51
C CYS A 24 23.10 -40.57 15.58
N GLY A 25 22.16 -39.63 15.78
CA GLY A 25 21.05 -39.77 16.73
C GLY A 25 19.95 -40.76 16.31
N PHE A 26 19.90 -41.12 15.02
CA PHE A 26 18.91 -42.02 14.43
C PHE A 26 18.96 -43.44 15.02
N TYR A 27 20.13 -43.87 15.50
CA TYR A 27 20.36 -45.26 15.88
C TYR A 27 19.84 -45.65 17.27
N TRP A 28 19.50 -44.69 18.14
CA TRP A 28 19.26 -44.98 19.56
C TRP A 28 17.88 -44.63 20.11
N ASN A 29 17.10 -43.73 19.48
CA ASN A 29 15.71 -43.52 19.92
C ASN A 29 14.85 -42.74 18.90
N PRO A 30 13.92 -43.39 18.17
CA PRO A 30 13.11 -42.73 17.14
C PRO A 30 12.19 -41.65 17.71
N VAL A 31 11.79 -41.76 18.99
CA VAL A 31 10.92 -40.76 19.64
C VAL A 31 11.65 -39.44 19.84
N ARG A 32 12.91 -39.48 20.30
CA ARG A 32 13.72 -38.25 20.50
C ARG A 32 14.00 -37.54 19.17
N PHE A 33 14.17 -38.31 18.10
CA PHE A 33 14.38 -37.78 16.76
C PHE A 33 13.16 -36.99 16.26
N LEU A 34 11.95 -37.52 16.47
CA LEU A 34 10.70 -36.84 16.12
C LEU A 34 10.58 -35.50 16.86
N PHE A 35 10.90 -35.46 18.17
CA PHE A 35 10.89 -34.22 18.94
C PHE A 35 11.93 -33.20 18.46
N THR A 36 13.13 -33.62 18.03
CA THR A 36 14.10 -32.70 17.43
C THR A 36 13.66 -32.16 16.09
N ILE A 37 13.03 -32.96 15.23
CA ILE A 37 12.47 -32.46 13.96
C ILE A 37 11.38 -31.43 14.22
N ILE A 38 10.45 -31.73 15.14
CA ILE A 38 9.36 -30.81 15.49
C ILE A 38 9.94 -29.51 16.09
N GLY A 39 10.94 -29.61 16.96
CA GLY A 39 11.61 -28.44 17.55
C GLY A 39 12.34 -27.58 16.52
N VAL A 40 13.04 -28.20 15.56
CA VAL A 40 13.71 -27.49 14.46
C VAL A 40 12.70 -26.86 13.51
N ALA A 41 11.62 -27.56 13.17
CA ALA A 41 10.55 -27.02 12.33
C ALA A 41 9.84 -25.83 13.01
N PHE A 42 9.60 -25.91 14.33
CA PHE A 42 9.03 -24.82 15.10
C PHE A 42 10.00 -23.62 15.16
N ALA A 43 11.29 -23.86 15.42
CA ALA A 43 12.31 -22.81 15.42
C ALA A 43 12.49 -22.14 14.06
N LEU A 44 12.45 -22.90 12.96
CA LEU A 44 12.46 -22.38 11.58
C LEU A 44 11.20 -21.56 11.29
N ARG A 45 10.02 -22.04 11.69
CA ARG A 45 8.75 -21.33 11.53
C ARG A 45 8.72 -20.02 12.32
N SER A 46 9.18 -20.03 13.58
CA SER A 46 9.31 -18.83 14.39
C SER A 46 10.33 -17.85 13.80
N ARG A 47 11.46 -18.32 13.27
CA ARG A 47 12.43 -17.46 12.57
C ARG A 47 11.85 -16.84 11.30
N LEU A 48 11.14 -17.62 10.48
CA LEU A 48 10.48 -17.12 9.27
C LEU A 48 9.42 -16.05 9.59
N GLN A 49 8.69 -16.19 10.71
CA GLN A 49 7.73 -15.18 11.16
C GLN A 49 8.40 -13.88 11.68
N HIS A 50 9.65 -13.94 12.14
CA HIS A 50 10.40 -12.78 12.64
C HIS A 50 11.30 -12.10 11.60
N ILE A 51 11.52 -12.72 10.43
CA ILE A 51 12.12 -12.03 9.28
C ILE A 51 11.04 -11.13 8.68
N LYS A 52 10.81 -9.97 9.29
CA LYS A 52 10.16 -8.86 8.58
C LYS A 52 11.02 -8.59 7.35
N PRO A 53 10.46 -8.63 6.12
CA PRO A 53 11.23 -8.24 4.95
C PRO A 53 11.77 -6.84 5.21
N ARG A 54 13.09 -6.69 5.08
CA ARG A 54 13.79 -5.42 5.26
C ARG A 54 13.16 -4.46 4.26
N LYS A 55 12.31 -3.53 4.73
CA LYS A 55 11.61 -2.55 3.89
C LYS A 55 12.71 -1.78 3.16
N LYS A 56 12.88 -2.01 1.86
CA LYS A 56 13.76 -1.19 1.03
C LYS A 56 13.28 0.25 1.20
N GLU A 57 14.19 1.17 1.53
CA GLU A 57 13.87 2.58 1.52
C GLU A 57 13.47 2.96 0.09
N ARG A 58 12.18 3.22 -0.10
CA ARG A 58 11.62 3.60 -1.38
C ARG A 58 11.90 5.09 -1.57
N LYS A 59 12.53 5.43 -2.70
CA LYS A 59 12.83 6.82 -3.03
C LYS A 59 11.64 7.43 -3.75
N PHE A 60 11.12 8.47 -3.16
CA PHE A 60 9.96 9.20 -3.63
C PHE A 60 10.41 10.59 -4.08
N SER A 61 10.16 10.95 -5.34
CA SER A 61 10.47 12.27 -5.88
C SER A 61 9.19 13.09 -5.88
N PHE A 62 9.24 14.28 -5.26
CA PHE A 62 8.12 15.21 -5.22
C PHE A 62 8.57 16.56 -5.76
N PRO A 63 7.68 17.31 -6.43
CA PRO A 63 7.92 18.72 -6.71
C PRO A 63 8.35 19.48 -5.44
N GLU A 64 9.32 20.38 -5.57
CA GLU A 64 9.84 21.15 -4.44
C GLU A 64 8.72 21.95 -3.76
N GLU A 65 7.81 22.47 -4.58
CA GLU A 65 6.63 23.27 -4.23
C GLU A 65 5.68 22.57 -3.26
N PHE A 66 5.70 21.25 -3.18
CA PHE A 66 4.82 20.51 -2.28
C PHE A 66 5.20 20.76 -0.83
N SER A 67 4.19 21.10 -0.02
CA SER A 67 4.38 21.25 1.42
C SER A 67 4.89 19.93 2.04
N ARG A 68 5.65 20.02 3.14
CA ARG A 68 6.12 18.83 3.88
C ARG A 68 4.97 17.88 4.25
N ARG A 69 3.81 18.42 4.63
CA ARG A 69 2.62 17.62 4.97
C ARG A 69 2.07 16.88 3.74
N THR A 70 2.06 17.54 2.58
CA THR A 70 1.66 16.93 1.30
C THR A 70 2.60 15.78 0.95
N LYS A 71 3.92 16.00 1.01
CA LYS A 71 4.93 14.97 0.74
C LYS A 71 4.71 13.74 1.63
N ILE A 72 4.60 13.91 2.96
CA ILE A 72 4.34 12.81 3.90
C ILE A 72 3.04 12.04 3.56
N CYS A 73 1.97 12.76 3.21
CA CYS A 73 0.70 12.13 2.85
C CYS A 73 0.84 11.27 1.58
N LEU A 74 1.48 11.81 0.55
CA LEU A 74 1.71 11.12 -0.71
C LEU A 74 2.68 9.94 -0.54
N GLU A 75 3.73 10.06 0.28
CA GLU A 75 4.62 8.93 0.63
C GLU A 75 3.87 7.81 1.34
N LYS A 76 2.96 8.16 2.26
CA LYS A 76 2.16 7.16 2.97
C LYS A 76 1.28 6.38 2.00
N TRP A 77 0.59 7.07 1.09
CA TRP A 77 -0.22 6.44 0.06
C TRP A 77 0.63 5.63 -0.92
N GLY A 78 1.77 6.18 -1.38
CA GLY A 78 2.66 5.48 -2.29
C GLY A 78 3.24 4.20 -1.70
N ASN A 79 3.55 4.21 -0.40
CA ASN A 79 3.95 2.99 0.31
C ASN A 79 2.85 1.93 0.36
N ILE A 80 1.60 2.33 0.65
CA ILE A 80 0.45 1.42 0.67
C ILE A 80 0.24 0.78 -0.71
N ILE A 81 0.39 1.57 -1.77
CA ILE A 81 0.20 1.13 -3.16
C ILE A 81 1.31 0.16 -3.57
N LEU A 82 2.57 0.46 -3.27
CA LEU A 82 3.69 -0.42 -3.63
C LEU A 82 3.71 -1.72 -2.82
N ASP A 83 3.32 -1.66 -1.54
CA ASP A 83 3.12 -2.86 -0.72
C ASP A 83 2.06 -3.80 -1.37
N LYS A 84 1.04 -3.28 -2.08
CA LYS A 84 0.07 -4.08 -2.89
C LYS A 84 0.77 -4.86 -4.00
N ASN A 85 1.56 -4.15 -4.80
CA ASN A 85 2.11 -4.67 -6.04
C ASN A 85 3.16 -5.76 -5.77
N GLU A 86 3.90 -5.65 -4.67
CA GLU A 86 4.85 -6.67 -4.23
C GLU A 86 4.16 -7.93 -3.66
N ALA A 87 3.03 -7.78 -2.97
CA ALA A 87 2.35 -8.90 -2.31
C ALA A 87 1.58 -9.83 -3.26
N LYS A 88 1.10 -9.32 -4.40
CA LYS A 88 0.23 -10.09 -5.31
C LYS A 88 0.97 -10.90 -6.39
N GLY A 89 2.28 -10.74 -6.54
CA GLY A 89 3.05 -11.47 -7.56
C GLY A 89 2.60 -11.11 -8.98
N GLU A 90 3.26 -10.11 -9.56
CA GLU A 90 3.29 -9.72 -10.99
C GLU A 90 1.99 -9.48 -11.80
N ASP A 91 0.81 -9.98 -11.41
CA ASP A 91 -0.36 -10.04 -12.30
C ASP A 91 -1.44 -8.94 -12.07
N GLU A 92 -1.43 -8.23 -10.93
CA GLU A 92 -2.43 -7.19 -10.62
C GLU A 92 -1.80 -5.82 -10.32
N THR A 93 -0.85 -5.40 -11.16
CA THR A 93 -0.06 -4.23 -10.82
C THR A 93 -0.74 -2.92 -11.19
N LEU A 94 -0.90 -2.03 -10.21
CA LEU A 94 -1.20 -0.60 -10.42
C LEU A 94 -0.02 0.18 -11.05
N TYR A 95 0.97 -0.52 -11.62
CA TYR A 95 2.10 0.13 -12.30
C TYR A 95 1.62 0.75 -13.60
N GLY A 96 1.92 2.03 -13.81
CA GLY A 96 1.41 2.79 -14.95
C GLY A 96 -0.07 3.21 -14.84
N ASP A 97 -0.79 2.78 -13.80
CA ASP A 97 -2.15 3.27 -13.55
C ASP A 97 -2.10 4.67 -12.93
N PRO A 98 -2.79 5.66 -13.51
CA PRO A 98 -2.90 6.97 -12.89
C PRO A 98 -3.81 6.92 -11.67
N ILE A 99 -3.39 7.59 -10.61
CA ILE A 99 -4.05 7.58 -9.31
C ILE A 99 -4.42 9.02 -8.92
N LEU A 100 -5.70 9.23 -8.65
CA LEU A 100 -6.24 10.47 -8.13
C LEU A 100 -6.29 10.43 -6.62
N ILE A 101 -5.79 11.47 -5.96
CA ILE A 101 -5.97 11.73 -4.53
C ILE A 101 -6.70 13.04 -4.34
N ILE A 102 -7.80 13.00 -3.60
CA ILE A 102 -8.64 14.16 -3.29
C ILE A 102 -8.38 14.59 -1.85
N GLU A 103 -8.05 15.87 -1.67
CA GLU A 103 -8.07 16.52 -0.37
C GLU A 103 -9.34 17.36 -0.26
N TYR A 104 -10.21 16.99 0.69
CA TYR A 104 -11.44 17.72 0.95
C TYR A 104 -11.24 18.96 1.82
N ASN A 105 -12.07 19.96 1.58
CA ASN A 105 -12.28 21.07 2.50
C ASN A 105 -13.39 20.70 3.49
N VAL A 106 -13.01 20.35 4.72
CA VAL A 106 -13.94 19.92 5.77
C VAL A 106 -15.02 20.96 6.08
N ALA A 107 -14.67 22.26 6.05
CA ALA A 107 -15.64 23.33 6.26
C ALA A 107 -16.66 23.40 5.12
N GLY A 108 -16.22 23.22 3.87
CA GLY A 108 -17.10 23.20 2.70
C GLY A 108 -18.01 21.98 2.66
N LEU A 109 -17.48 20.79 3.00
CA LEU A 109 -18.27 19.57 3.18
C LEU A 109 -19.38 19.78 4.22
N THR A 110 -19.03 20.34 5.38
CA THR A 110 -19.97 20.58 6.48
C THR A 110 -21.04 21.61 6.09
N ALA A 111 -20.63 22.74 5.51
CA ALA A 111 -21.54 23.82 5.12
C ALA A 111 -22.57 23.38 4.08
N ARG A 112 -22.20 22.43 3.20
CA ARG A 112 -23.08 21.90 2.15
C ARG A 112 -23.76 20.59 2.53
N ASN A 113 -23.55 20.08 3.74
CA ASN A 113 -24.06 18.78 4.21
C ASN A 113 -23.72 17.62 3.25
N ILE A 114 -22.47 17.58 2.78
CA ILE A 114 -21.95 16.56 1.86
C ILE A 114 -20.91 15.72 2.59
N THR A 115 -20.90 14.41 2.30
CA THR A 115 -19.86 13.50 2.79
C THR A 115 -18.83 13.18 1.69
N PRO A 116 -17.58 12.81 2.06
CA PRO A 116 -16.61 12.26 1.13
C PRO A 116 -17.18 11.14 0.25
N ALA A 117 -18.00 10.26 0.83
CA ALA A 117 -18.64 9.17 0.12
C ALA A 117 -19.56 9.65 -1.01
N MET A 118 -20.31 10.74 -0.82
CA MET A 118 -21.14 11.32 -1.87
C MET A 118 -20.29 11.85 -3.03
N VAL A 119 -19.16 12.50 -2.73
CA VAL A 119 -18.24 12.97 -3.78
C VAL A 119 -17.62 11.78 -4.52
N ALA A 120 -17.25 10.74 -3.80
CA ALA A 120 -16.70 9.52 -4.38
C ALA A 120 -17.69 8.80 -5.32
N GLN A 121 -19.01 8.89 -5.06
CA GLN A 121 -20.02 8.32 -5.96
C GLN A 121 -20.03 8.96 -7.35
N VAL A 122 -19.64 10.24 -7.47
CA VAL A 122 -19.53 10.89 -8.79
C VAL A 122 -18.53 10.16 -9.69
N ILE A 123 -17.40 9.71 -9.13
CA ILE A 123 -16.41 8.92 -9.87
C ILE A 123 -16.91 7.49 -10.09
N ARG A 124 -17.47 6.85 -9.05
CA ARG A 124 -17.90 5.44 -9.10
C ARG A 124 -19.05 5.21 -10.10
N ASN A 125 -19.88 6.22 -10.33
CA ASN A 125 -21.00 6.14 -11.26
C ASN A 125 -20.60 6.40 -12.73
N MET A 126 -19.34 6.72 -13.00
CA MET A 126 -18.88 6.91 -14.39
C MET A 126 -18.83 5.58 -15.13
N THR A 127 -19.43 5.51 -16.31
CA THR A 127 -19.48 4.30 -17.16
C THR A 127 -18.11 3.72 -17.49
N ARG A 128 -17.07 4.58 -17.60
CA ARG A 128 -15.69 4.18 -17.95
C ARG A 128 -14.83 3.87 -16.72
N TYR A 129 -15.34 4.07 -15.51
CA TYR A 129 -14.60 3.82 -14.27
C TYR A 129 -14.84 2.39 -13.78
N THR A 130 -13.75 1.63 -13.65
CA THR A 130 -13.78 0.32 -13.00
C THR A 130 -13.04 0.41 -11.67
N GLN A 131 -13.74 0.14 -10.58
CA GLN A 131 -13.14 0.18 -9.24
C GLN A 131 -12.01 -0.83 -9.12
N LYS A 132 -10.79 -0.33 -8.85
CA LYS A 132 -9.63 -1.15 -8.53
C LYS A 132 -9.44 -1.20 -7.00
N PRO A 133 -9.52 -2.38 -6.35
CA PRO A 133 -9.36 -2.46 -4.90
C PRO A 133 -7.91 -2.18 -4.47
N PHE A 134 -7.73 -1.43 -3.38
CA PHE A 134 -6.45 -1.31 -2.66
C PHE A 134 -6.32 -2.49 -1.65
N PRO A 135 -5.11 -2.90 -1.20
CA PRO A 135 -4.94 -4.06 -0.32
C PRO A 135 -5.33 -3.74 1.14
N ASN A 136 -5.62 -4.79 1.91
CA ASN A 136 -6.14 -4.76 3.29
C ASN A 136 -7.61 -4.33 3.44
N VAL A 137 -8.35 -4.37 2.32
CA VAL A 137 -9.73 -3.89 2.22
C VAL A 137 -10.65 -4.98 1.66
N SER A 138 -10.35 -6.26 1.88
CA SER A 138 -11.25 -7.35 1.45
C SER A 138 -12.68 -7.20 2.01
N HIS A 139 -12.84 -6.40 3.07
CA HIS A 139 -14.10 -6.15 3.78
C HIS A 139 -14.30 -4.68 4.19
N ALA A 140 -13.44 -3.75 3.78
CA ALA A 140 -13.57 -2.33 4.17
C ALA A 140 -14.15 -1.51 3.00
N PRO A 141 -14.78 -0.36 3.28
CA PRO A 141 -15.41 0.45 2.25
C PRO A 141 -14.36 0.94 1.23
N PRO A 142 -14.75 1.12 -0.05
CA PRO A 142 -13.87 1.72 -1.03
C PRO A 142 -13.35 3.06 -0.53
N SER A 143 -12.10 3.39 -0.86
CA SER A 143 -11.55 4.69 -0.50
C SER A 143 -12.39 5.80 -1.12
N ASP A 144 -12.79 6.77 -0.31
CA ASP A 144 -13.44 7.99 -0.78
C ASP A 144 -12.41 9.06 -1.16
N LEU A 145 -11.12 8.82 -0.92
CA LEU A 145 -10.05 9.80 -1.10
C LEU A 145 -9.12 9.46 -2.25
N VAL A 146 -8.99 8.19 -2.60
CA VAL A 146 -7.96 7.68 -3.50
C VAL A 146 -8.59 6.75 -4.51
N PHE A 147 -8.37 7.03 -5.79
CA PHE A 147 -8.98 6.30 -6.91
C PHE A 147 -7.88 5.95 -7.91
N ALA A 148 -7.76 4.67 -8.25
CA ALA A 148 -6.90 4.23 -9.34
C ALA A 148 -7.71 4.09 -10.63
N PHE A 149 -7.13 4.54 -11.74
CA PHE A 149 -7.74 4.54 -13.06
C PHE A 149 -6.96 3.62 -13.99
N SER A 150 -7.60 3.16 -15.06
CA SER A 150 -6.93 2.34 -16.09
C SER A 150 -6.14 3.18 -17.09
N LYS A 151 -6.50 4.45 -17.27
CA LYS A 151 -5.91 5.40 -18.23
C LYS A 151 -6.02 6.83 -17.72
N MET A 152 -5.12 7.70 -18.15
CA MET A 152 -5.14 9.13 -17.78
C MET A 152 -6.42 9.82 -18.26
N GLU A 153 -6.88 9.49 -19.48
CA GLU A 153 -8.14 10.03 -20.04
C GLU A 153 -9.33 9.84 -19.09
N VAL A 154 -9.46 8.66 -18.47
CA VAL A 154 -10.58 8.37 -17.56
C VAL A 154 -10.44 9.15 -16.25
N LEU A 155 -9.20 9.41 -15.81
CA LEU A 155 -8.94 10.28 -14.67
C LEU A 155 -9.34 11.72 -14.99
N GLU A 156 -9.00 12.24 -16.16
CA GLU A 156 -9.39 13.59 -16.59
C GLU A 156 -10.92 13.72 -16.70
N ASP A 157 -11.61 12.74 -17.30
CA ASP A 157 -13.07 12.66 -17.33
C ASP A 157 -13.66 12.72 -15.89
N ALA A 158 -12.96 12.10 -14.91
CA ALA A 158 -13.39 12.11 -13.52
C ALA A 158 -13.19 13.48 -12.86
N VAL A 159 -12.07 14.16 -13.14
CA VAL A 159 -11.82 15.52 -12.68
C VAL A 159 -12.85 16.48 -13.26
N GLU A 160 -13.19 16.35 -14.53
CA GLU A 160 -14.25 17.14 -15.17
C GLU A 160 -15.63 16.88 -14.54
N ASN A 161 -15.99 15.62 -14.29
CA ASN A 161 -17.24 15.30 -13.60
C ASN A 161 -17.28 15.87 -12.18
N LEU A 162 -16.18 15.79 -11.42
CA LEU A 162 -16.08 16.42 -10.11
C LEU A 162 -16.25 17.94 -10.20
N TYR A 163 -15.61 18.58 -11.19
CA TYR A 163 -15.74 20.01 -11.45
C TYR A 163 -17.19 20.39 -11.67
N ASN A 164 -17.89 19.72 -12.59
CA ASN A 164 -19.27 20.02 -12.91
C ASN A 164 -20.24 19.83 -11.72
N ASN A 165 -19.92 18.94 -10.78
CA ASN A 165 -20.78 18.65 -9.63
C ASN A 165 -20.44 19.45 -8.37
N TYR A 166 -19.21 19.94 -8.22
CA TYR A 166 -18.74 20.52 -6.95
C TYR A 166 -18.04 21.87 -7.06
N HIS A 167 -17.74 22.34 -8.27
CA HIS A 167 -17.13 23.64 -8.45
C HIS A 167 -18.14 24.77 -8.24
N ASN A 168 -17.83 25.67 -7.32
CA ASN A 168 -18.69 26.73 -6.78
C ASN A 168 -19.44 27.54 -7.84
N THR A 169 -18.79 27.89 -8.96
CA THR A 169 -19.40 28.68 -10.04
C THR A 169 -20.45 27.91 -10.81
N VAL A 170 -20.28 26.60 -10.99
CA VAL A 170 -21.21 25.75 -11.75
C VAL A 170 -22.49 25.48 -10.95
N ILE A 171 -22.36 25.31 -9.65
CA ILE A 171 -23.48 24.93 -8.76
C ILE A 171 -24.03 26.11 -7.94
N ASN A 172 -23.54 27.33 -8.18
CA ASN A 172 -23.91 28.56 -7.44
C ASN A 172 -23.79 28.41 -5.91
N GLN A 173 -22.65 27.92 -5.43
CA GLN A 173 -22.34 27.74 -4.02
C GLN A 173 -21.07 28.51 -3.65
N ASN A 174 -20.95 28.94 -2.39
CA ASN A 174 -19.77 29.70 -1.91
C ASN A 174 -18.83 28.85 -1.03
N HIS A 175 -19.11 27.55 -0.91
CA HIS A 175 -18.44 26.65 0.01
C HIS A 175 -17.74 25.53 -0.78
N PRO A 176 -16.45 25.70 -1.16
CA PRO A 176 -15.76 24.72 -1.98
C PRO A 176 -15.58 23.43 -1.18
N VAL A 177 -16.01 22.30 -1.75
CA VAL A 177 -15.97 20.97 -1.11
C VAL A 177 -14.62 20.29 -1.31
N ILE A 178 -14.06 20.42 -2.51
CA ILE A 178 -12.76 19.88 -2.87
C ILE A 178 -11.75 21.01 -2.71
N ARG A 179 -10.69 20.76 -1.94
CA ARG A 179 -9.64 21.74 -1.70
C ARG A 179 -8.52 21.59 -2.74
N ARG A 180 -8.01 20.37 -2.90
CA ARG A 180 -6.88 20.06 -3.77
C ARG A 180 -7.03 18.68 -4.36
N ILE A 181 -6.44 18.48 -5.53
CA ILE A 181 -6.34 17.19 -6.19
C ILE A 181 -4.89 16.94 -6.57
N PHE A 182 -4.42 15.73 -6.28
CA PHE A 182 -3.11 15.24 -6.67
C PHE A 182 -3.27 14.05 -7.62
N VAL A 183 -2.43 14.00 -8.65
CA VAL A 183 -2.31 12.87 -9.57
C VAL A 183 -0.97 12.21 -9.32
N LEU A 184 -0.96 10.90 -9.18
CA LEU A 184 0.21 10.06 -8.99
C LEU A 184 0.30 9.04 -10.12
N GLU A 185 1.49 8.88 -10.68
CA GLU A 185 1.78 7.83 -11.67
C GLU A 185 3.01 7.04 -11.26
N PHE A 186 2.85 5.72 -11.08
CA PHE A 186 3.98 4.83 -10.80
C PHE A 186 4.69 4.47 -12.09
N LEU A 187 5.86 5.07 -12.30
CA LEU A 187 6.64 4.92 -13.53
C LEU A 187 7.27 3.53 -13.67
N HIS A 188 7.73 2.95 -12.56
CA HIS A 188 8.49 1.70 -12.59
C HIS A 188 8.17 0.78 -11.42
N ARG A 189 8.42 -0.53 -11.63
CA ARG A 189 8.35 -1.58 -10.60
C ARG A 189 9.26 -1.37 -9.40
N ASN A 190 10.26 -0.49 -9.51
CA ASN A 190 11.20 -0.15 -8.44
C ASN A 190 10.61 0.81 -7.37
N GLY A 191 9.37 1.28 -7.56
CA GLY A 191 8.70 2.18 -6.63
C GLY A 191 8.89 3.67 -6.89
N SER A 192 9.53 4.03 -8.00
CA SER A 192 9.51 5.42 -8.47
C SER A 192 8.14 5.81 -9.02
N PHE A 193 7.72 7.02 -8.69
CA PHE A 193 6.48 7.59 -9.15
C PHE A 193 6.67 9.10 -9.35
N GLU A 194 5.82 9.70 -10.17
CA GLU A 194 5.68 11.14 -10.31
C GLU A 194 4.36 11.59 -9.68
N ALA A 195 4.38 12.77 -9.04
CA ALA A 195 3.18 13.39 -8.50
C ALA A 195 3.04 14.83 -8.99
N PHE A 196 1.82 15.17 -9.37
CA PHE A 196 1.45 16.49 -9.85
C PHE A 196 0.21 16.98 -9.09
N GLU A 197 0.19 18.25 -8.72
CA GLU A 197 -1.01 18.91 -8.20
C GLU A 197 -1.75 19.57 -9.36
N ARG A 198 -3.05 19.30 -9.49
CA ARG A 198 -3.90 20.04 -10.41
C ARG A 198 -4.38 21.31 -9.73
N LYS A 199 -3.58 22.37 -9.87
CA LYS A 199 -3.85 23.69 -9.28
C LYS A 199 -5.10 24.31 -9.91
N HIS A 200 -5.82 25.12 -9.14
CA HIS A 200 -6.93 25.97 -9.58
C HIS A 200 -8.16 25.28 -10.17
N VAL A 201 -8.29 23.95 -10.08
CA VAL A 201 -9.47 23.25 -10.60
C VAL A 201 -10.73 23.57 -9.80
N PHE A 202 -10.63 23.75 -8.47
CA PHE A 202 -11.79 23.95 -7.59
C PHE A 202 -11.81 25.29 -6.86
N ASN A 203 -11.00 26.24 -7.29
CA ASN A 203 -10.85 27.55 -6.64
C ASN A 203 -12.04 28.49 -6.91
#